data_AF-A0A9E2R052-F1
#
_entry.id   AF-A0A9E2R052-F1
#
_cell.length_a   1.000
_cell.length_b   1.000
_cell.length_c   1.000
_cell.angle_alpha   90.00
_cell.angle_beta   90.00
_cell.angle_gamma   90.00
#
_symmetry.space_group_name_H-M   'P 1'
#
loop_
_entity.id
_entity.type
_entity.pdbx_description
1 polymer ?
#
loop_
_entity_poly.entity_id
_entity_poly.type
_entity_poly.pdbx_seq_one_letter_code
_entity_poly.pdbx_strand_id
1 'polypeptide(L)'
;TGEIQPENLPDFQIEARLRKNPSLTIPSDQSLDELMANYEREVVLTMLERNHFSLTKTADQLKLSRHALRYRMQRLNITTDTPLEDDTELPSGKELSRC
;
A
#
# COMPACT_ATOMS: atom_id res chain seq x y z
N THR A 1 41.62 23.69 -11.93
CA THR A 1 40.29 24.31 -12.15
C THR A 1 39.64 23.59 -13.32
N GLY A 2 38.93 22.50 -13.03
CA GLY A 2 38.19 21.74 -14.03
C GLY A 2 36.71 21.98 -13.79
N GLU A 3 36.24 23.18 -14.12
CA GLU A 3 34.84 23.54 -13.91
C GLU A 3 34.01 22.97 -15.06
N ILE A 4 32.89 22.33 -14.72
CA ILE A 4 32.04 21.65 -15.68
C ILE A 4 31.20 22.72 -16.37
N GLN A 5 31.38 22.87 -17.68
CA GLN A 5 30.61 23.81 -18.49
C GLN A 5 29.18 23.29 -18.74
N PRO A 6 28.17 24.17 -18.78
CA PRO A 6 26.77 23.78 -18.97
C PRO A 6 26.52 23.08 -20.31
N GLU A 7 27.29 23.39 -21.36
CA GLU A 7 27.26 22.66 -22.64
C GLU A 7 27.77 21.21 -22.59
N ASN A 8 28.50 20.84 -21.53
CA ASN A 8 28.94 19.45 -21.31
C ASN A 8 27.89 18.61 -20.57
N LEU A 9 26.80 19.23 -20.11
CA LEU A 9 25.70 18.52 -19.49
C LEU A 9 24.81 17.92 -20.60
N PRO A 10 24.43 16.64 -20.49
CA PRO A 10 23.51 16.03 -21.43
C PRO A 10 22.15 16.75 -21.40
N ASP A 11 21.45 16.77 -22.54
CA ASP A 11 20.10 17.31 -22.62
C ASP A 11 19.11 16.38 -21.88
N PHE A 12 18.92 16.66 -20.60
CA PHE A 12 18.02 15.92 -19.72
C PHE A 12 16.57 15.90 -20.22
N GLN A 13 16.17 16.79 -21.15
CA GLN A 13 14.84 16.77 -21.76
C GLN A 13 14.63 15.53 -22.64
N ILE A 14 15.69 15.00 -23.26
CA ILE A 14 15.61 13.81 -24.13
C ILE A 14 15.46 12.55 -23.28
N GLU A 15 16.21 12.43 -22.18
CA GLU A 15 16.11 11.30 -21.25
C GLU A 15 14.78 11.27 -20.51
N ALA A 16 14.23 12.44 -20.16
CA ALA A 16 12.93 12.56 -19.50
C ALA A 16 11.77 12.11 -20.40
N ARG A 17 11.86 12.29 -21.72
CA ARG A 17 10.81 11.86 -22.66
C ARG A 17 10.68 10.34 -22.76
N LEU A 18 11.78 9.60 -22.61
CA LEU A 18 11.77 8.14 -22.64
C LEU A 18 11.22 7.56 -21.32
N ARG A 19 11.40 8.28 -20.21
CA ARG A 19 10.71 8.02 -18.94
C ARG A 19 9.27 8.53 -19.00
N LYS A 20 8.48 8.04 -19.96
CA LYS A 20 7.02 8.14 -19.87
C LYS A 20 6.51 7.15 -18.82
N ASN A 21 7.01 7.28 -17.60
CA ASN A 21 6.24 6.90 -16.45
C ASN A 21 5.05 7.87 -16.44
N PRO A 22 3.80 7.38 -16.39
CA PRO A 22 2.68 8.29 -16.19
C PRO A 22 3.02 9.10 -14.93
N SER A 23 3.23 10.40 -15.09
CA SER A 23 3.32 11.31 -13.96
C SER A 23 2.08 11.02 -13.13
N LEU A 24 2.26 10.56 -11.88
CA LEU A 24 1.15 10.32 -10.98
C LEU A 24 0.39 11.65 -10.88
N THR A 25 -0.75 11.72 -11.55
CA THR A 25 -1.64 12.87 -11.46
C THR A 25 -2.24 12.80 -10.07
N ILE A 26 -1.59 13.46 -9.11
CA ILE A 26 -2.13 13.59 -7.77
C ILE A 26 -3.26 14.62 -7.87
N PRO A 27 -4.53 14.22 -7.66
CA PRO A 27 -5.62 15.18 -7.63
C PRO A 27 -5.36 16.17 -6.48
N SER A 28 -5.41 17.47 -6.78
CA SER A 28 -5.12 18.56 -5.83
C SER A 28 -6.07 18.58 -4.62
N ASP A 29 -7.21 17.91 -4.75
CA ASP A 29 -8.34 18.04 -3.83
C ASP A 29 -8.40 16.88 -2.82
N GLN A 30 -7.50 15.89 -2.93
CA GLN A 30 -7.43 14.76 -2.00
C GLN A 30 -6.31 14.94 -0.99
N SER A 31 -6.57 14.51 0.24
CA SER A 31 -5.52 14.41 1.26
C SER A 31 -4.57 13.25 0.95
N LEU A 32 -3.33 13.30 1.44
CA LEU A 32 -2.36 12.20 1.29
C LEU A 32 -2.91 10.88 1.86
N ASP A 33 -3.59 10.95 3.00
CA ASP A 33 -4.19 9.80 3.67
C ASP A 33 -5.25 9.13 2.78
N GLU A 34 -6.07 9.93 2.10
CA GLU A 34 -7.08 9.45 1.16
C GLU A 34 -6.45 8.79 -0.07
N LEU A 35 -5.40 9.40 -0.63
CA LEU A 35 -4.67 8.83 -1.76
C LEU A 35 -4.05 7.47 -1.38
N MET A 36 -3.45 7.38 -0.19
CA MET A 36 -2.90 6.13 0.32
C MET A 36 -3.97 5.07 0.58
N ALA A 37 -5.12 5.46 1.14
CA ALA A 37 -6.24 4.53 1.34
C ALA A 37 -6.79 4.00 0.02
N ASN A 38 -6.89 4.85 -1.01
CA ASN A 38 -7.34 4.46 -2.34
C ASN A 38 -6.36 3.50 -3.01
N TYR A 39 -5.08 3.84 -3.01
CA TYR A 39 -4.03 2.96 -3.52
C TYR A 39 -3.99 1.61 -2.78
N GLU A 40 -4.06 1.63 -1.44
CA GLU A 40 -4.10 0.42 -0.62
C GLU A 40 -5.32 -0.45 -0.99
N ARG A 41 -6.49 0.16 -1.18
CA ARG A 41 -7.70 -0.55 -1.61
C ARG A 41 -7.52 -1.24 -2.95
N GLU A 42 -6.98 -0.54 -3.95
CA GLU A 42 -6.72 -1.11 -5.27
C GLU A 42 -5.75 -2.30 -5.21
N VAL A 43 -4.66 -2.18 -4.45
CA VAL A 43 -3.69 -3.26 -4.27
C VAL A 43 -4.33 -4.48 -3.60
N VAL A 44 -5.09 -4.27 -2.51
CA VAL A 44 -5.76 -5.35 -1.80
C VAL A 44 -6.78 -6.06 -2.70
N LEU A 45 -7.63 -5.30 -3.42
CA LEU A 45 -8.61 -5.88 -4.35
C LEU A 45 -7.95 -6.66 -5.48
N THR A 46 -6.93 -6.09 -6.13
CA THR A 46 -6.20 -6.76 -7.21
C THR A 46 -5.59 -8.07 -6.74
N MET A 47 -5.02 -8.11 -5.53
CA MET A 47 -4.42 -9.32 -4.98
C MET A 47 -5.46 -10.33 -4.52
N LEU A 48 -6.63 -9.89 -4.02
CA LEU A 48 -7.75 -10.77 -3.73
C LEU A 48 -8.26 -11.44 -5.00
N GLU A 49 -8.51 -10.69 -6.08
CA GLU A 49 -8.96 -11.23 -7.36
C GLU A 49 -7.97 -12.27 -7.92
N ARG A 50 -6.68 -11.94 -7.93
CA ARG A 50 -5.61 -12.84 -8.42
C ARG A 50 -5.51 -14.14 -7.62
N ASN A 51 -5.87 -14.12 -6.34
CA ASN A 51 -5.85 -15.28 -5.45
C ASN A 51 -7.23 -15.92 -5.27
N HIS A 52 -8.21 -15.61 -6.14
CA HIS A 52 -9.58 -16.10 -6.06
C HIS A 52 -10.22 -15.88 -4.68
N PHE A 53 -10.00 -14.69 -4.12
CA PHE A 53 -10.47 -14.26 -2.80
C PHE A 53 -9.99 -15.15 -1.63
N SER A 54 -8.90 -15.90 -1.82
CA SER A 54 -8.27 -16.67 -0.74
C SER A 54 -7.46 -15.76 0.19
N LEU A 55 -8.03 -15.41 1.35
CA LEU A 55 -7.39 -14.53 2.33
C LEU A 55 -6.02 -15.01 2.79
N THR A 56 -5.83 -16.31 2.99
CA THR A 56 -4.54 -16.89 3.40
C THR A 56 -3.47 -16.63 2.34
N LYS A 57 -3.74 -16.97 1.07
CA LYS A 57 -2.79 -16.78 -0.04
C LYS A 57 -2.46 -15.30 -0.25
N THR A 58 -3.48 -14.43 -0.19
CA THR A 58 -3.30 -12.99 -0.33
C THR A 58 -2.45 -12.41 0.80
N ALA A 59 -2.69 -12.82 2.05
CA ALA A 59 -1.91 -12.38 3.21
C ALA A 59 -0.43 -12.80 3.09
N ASP A 60 -0.18 -14.06 2.70
CA ASP A 60 1.18 -14.60 2.50
C ASP A 60 1.93 -13.87 1.37
N GLN A 61 1.24 -13.51 0.30
CA GLN A 61 1.79 -12.77 -0.84
C GLN A 61 2.10 -11.31 -0.49
N LEU A 62 1.21 -10.65 0.25
CA LEU A 62 1.41 -9.29 0.74
C LEU A 62 2.36 -9.20 1.94
N LYS A 63 2.83 -10.34 2.45
CA LYS A 63 3.70 -10.44 3.64
C LYS A 63 3.07 -9.80 4.88
N LEU A 64 1.78 -10.01 5.04
CA LEU A 64 0.99 -9.56 6.19
C LEU A 64 0.45 -10.77 6.95
N SER A 65 0.15 -10.60 8.24
CA SER A 65 -0.68 -11.59 8.93
C SER A 65 -2.10 -11.54 8.37
N ARG A 66 -2.82 -12.67 8.45
CA ARG A 66 -4.24 -12.72 8.04
C ARG A 66 -5.08 -11.67 8.79
N HIS A 67 -4.79 -11.43 10.06
CA HIS A 67 -5.48 -10.42 10.87
C HIS A 67 -5.18 -9.00 10.38
N ALA A 68 -3.92 -8.70 10.04
CA ALA A 68 -3.56 -7.39 9.48
C ALA A 68 -4.25 -7.15 8.13
N LEU A 69 -4.36 -8.17 7.28
CA LEU A 69 -5.11 -8.07 6.03
C LEU A 69 -6.61 -7.82 6.29
N ARG A 70 -7.23 -8.58 7.20
CA ARG A 70 -8.65 -8.39 7.57
C ARG A 70 -8.92 -6.99 8.13
N TYR A 71 -8.08 -6.51 9.04
CA TYR A 71 -8.19 -5.16 9.60
C TYR A 71 -8.13 -4.09 8.51
N ARG A 72 -7.18 -4.23 7.57
CA ARG A 72 -7.08 -3.31 6.41
C ARG A 72 -8.33 -3.35 5.55
N MET A 73 -8.85 -4.55 5.24
CA MET A 73 -10.09 -4.69 4.49
C MET A 73 -11.28 -4.02 5.18
N GLN A 74 -11.43 -4.20 6.49
CA GLN A 74 -12.48 -3.56 7.28
C GLN A 74 -12.33 -2.04 7.26
N ARG A 75 -11.12 -1.52 7.50
CA ARG A 75 -10.83 -0.08 7.46
C ARG A 75 -11.10 0.55 6.09
N LEU A 76 -10.89 -0.21 5.02
CA LEU A 76 -11.09 0.24 3.64
C LEU A 76 -12.50 -0.02 3.10
N ASN A 77 -13.41 -0.57 3.93
CA ASN A 77 -14.77 -0.99 3.59
C ASN A 77 -14.83 -2.02 2.45
N ILE A 78 -13.91 -2.97 2.42
CA ILE A 78 -13.88 -4.09 1.47
C ILE A 78 -14.67 -5.26 2.08
N THR A 79 -15.88 -5.51 1.57
CA THR A 79 -16.72 -6.63 2.03
C THR A 79 -16.41 -7.88 1.22
N THR A 80 -16.10 -8.99 1.91
CA THR A 80 -16.00 -10.32 1.31
C THR A 80 -16.94 -11.25 2.06
N ASP A 81 -17.71 -12.08 1.36
CA ASP A 81 -18.71 -13.02 1.93
C ASP A 81 -18.14 -14.09 2.90
N THR A 82 -16.84 -14.06 3.18
CA THR A 82 -16.25 -14.92 4.21
C THR A 82 -16.69 -14.47 5.60
N PRO A 83 -17.29 -15.34 6.43
CA PRO A 83 -17.77 -14.99 7.75
C PRO A 83 -16.69 -14.29 8.58
N LEU A 84 -17.09 -13.19 9.20
CA LEU A 84 -16.33 -12.46 10.20
C LEU A 84 -16.33 -13.29 11.48
N GLU A 85 -15.42 -14.26 11.56
CA GLU A 85 -15.08 -14.89 12.84
C GLU A 85 -14.26 -13.85 13.62
N ASP A 86 -14.98 -13.12 14.47
CA ASP A 86 -14.49 -12.09 15.37
C ASP A 86 -13.64 -12.70 16.49
N ASP A 87 -12.40 -13.05 16.17
CA ASP A 87 -11.34 -13.19 17.18
C ASP A 87 -10.50 -11.92 17.20
N THR A 88 -11.14 -10.79 17.52
CA THR A 88 -10.44 -9.61 17.99
C THR A 88 -10.17 -9.76 19.49
N GLU A 89 -9.45 -10.82 19.89
CA GLU A 89 -8.80 -10.83 21.19
C GLU A 89 -7.68 -9.79 21.15
N LEU A 90 -8.01 -8.61 21.67
CA LEU A 90 -7.05 -7.63 22.17
C LEU A 90 -5.94 -8.41 22.91
N PRO A 91 -4.65 -8.26 22.57
CA PRO A 91 -3.60 -8.74 23.46
C PRO A 91 -3.69 -7.90 24.73
N SER A 92 -4.41 -8.44 25.73
CA SER A 92 -4.36 -8.00 27.11
C SER A 92 -2.88 -7.93 27.48
N GLY A 93 -2.39 -6.70 27.68
CA GLY A 93 -1.02 -6.41 28.03
C GLY A 93 -0.67 -7.17 29.30
N LYS A 94 0.07 -8.26 29.13
CA LYS A 94 0.67 -9.00 30.22
C LYS A 94 1.84 -8.16 30.75
N GLU A 95 1.79 -7.92 32.05
CA GLU A 95 2.91 -7.64 32.97
C GLU A 95 3.44 -6.21 33.12
N LEU A 96 3.12 -5.60 34.25
CA LEU A 96 3.97 -4.77 35.14
C LEU A 96 3.04 -4.38 36.32
N SER A 97 3.20 -4.76 37.58
CA SER A 97 4.43 -4.96 38.35
C SER A 97 4.15 -5.84 39.58
N ARG A 98 5.11 -6.72 39.87
CA ARG A 98 5.36 -7.28 41.21
C ARG A 98 6.22 -6.25 41.97
N CYS A 99 5.72 -5.70 43.06
CA CYS A 99 6.48 -5.14 44.19
C CYS A 99 5.57 -5.19 45.42
#